data_AF-A0A9D4JTY9-F1
#
_entry.id   AF-A0A9D4JTY9-F1
#
_cell.length_a   1.000
_cell.length_b   1.000
_cell.length_c   1.000
_cell.angle_alpha   90.00
_cell.angle_beta   90.00
_cell.angle_gamma   90.00
#
_symmetry.space_group_name_H-M   'P 1'
#
loop_
_entity.id
_entity.type
_entity.pdbx_description
1 polymer ?
#
loop_
_entity_poly.entity_id
_entity_poly.type
_entity_poly.pdbx_seq_one_letter_code
_entity_poly.pdbx_strand_id
1 'polypeptide(L)'
;MLLLLLLLLLLLLLLLLLLLLLLLLLLLLLLLLLPLLLLLLLLLLLLLLLVLLLLVLLPPPPPPRLLLLLLLLLPLLLLLLPLLLLLLLLPLLLLLLLLLLLLLLLLLLLLLLLLLLLLLLLLLLLLLLLLQLLLLLLLLLLLLLLLLLHHHYYYYYYYYYYTTTTTIHSDKKRIHTMAATTTYSPYRGACMFYKQPLFLWDFNQNCSCLSPTHIFRSPVMK
;
A
#
# COMPACT_ATOMS: atom_id res chain seq x y z
N MET A 1 3.58 -0.41 2.78
CA MET A 1 3.41 0.43 4.00
C MET A 1 4.63 1.31 4.26
N LEU A 2 5.85 0.76 4.37
CA LEU A 2 7.08 1.55 4.63
C LEU A 2 7.33 2.67 3.60
N LEU A 3 7.19 2.37 2.30
CA LEU A 3 7.38 3.38 1.24
C LEU A 3 6.38 4.53 1.34
N LEU A 4 5.12 4.25 1.69
CA LEU A 4 4.08 5.27 1.87
C LEU A 4 4.39 6.17 3.07
N LEU A 5 4.85 5.58 4.17
CA LEU A 5 5.28 6.32 5.35
C LEU A 5 6.47 7.24 5.04
N LEU A 6 7.45 6.74 4.27
CA LEU A 6 8.60 7.53 3.83
C LEU A 6 8.18 8.70 2.93
N LEU A 7 7.26 8.47 1.99
CA LEU A 7 6.73 9.52 1.12
C LEU A 7 6.00 10.60 1.92
N LEU A 8 5.16 10.19 2.89
CA LEU A 8 4.43 11.12 3.76
C LEU A 8 5.40 11.95 4.61
N LEU A 9 6.45 11.32 5.16
CA LEU A 9 7.48 12.01 5.94
C LEU A 9 8.25 13.02 5.10
N LEU A 10 8.67 12.63 3.89
CA LEU A 10 9.38 13.52 2.97
C LEU A 10 8.54 14.75 2.62
N LEU A 11 7.24 14.53 2.37
CA LEU A 11 6.35 15.63 2.05
C LEU A 11 6.10 16.55 3.25
N LEU A 12 5.94 15.99 4.45
CA LEU A 12 5.82 16.78 5.68
C LEU A 12 7.07 17.64 5.90
N LEU A 13 8.25 17.08 5.65
CA LEU A 13 9.52 17.81 5.72
C LEU A 13 9.56 18.94 4.69
N LEU A 14 9.13 18.69 3.45
CA LEU A 14 9.05 19.71 2.40
C LEU A 14 8.09 20.84 2.79
N LEU A 15 6.93 20.49 3.37
CA LEU A 15 5.95 21.46 3.87
C LEU A 15 6.53 22.33 4.98
N LEU A 16 7.24 21.72 5.93
CA LEU A 16 7.92 22.43 7.01
C LEU A 16 9.01 23.37 6.48
N LEU A 17 9.80 22.91 5.52
CA LEU A 17 10.83 23.73 4.88
C LEU A 17 10.22 24.94 4.16
N LEU A 18 9.11 24.74 3.44
CA LEU A 18 8.39 25.81 2.77
C LEU A 18 7.85 26.84 3.77
N LEU A 19 7.29 26.37 4.89
CA LEU A 19 6.82 27.25 5.97
C LEU A 19 7.98 28.04 6.59
N LEU A 20 9.12 27.41 6.83
CA LEU A 20 10.32 28.07 7.35
C LEU A 20 10.84 29.14 6.38
N LEU A 21 10.88 28.83 5.09
CA LEU A 21 11.28 29.78 4.04
C LEU A 21 10.34 30.98 4.00
N LEU A 22 9.03 30.74 4.12
CA LEU A 22 8.03 31.79 4.18
C LEU A 22 8.22 32.71 5.39
N LEU A 23 8.47 32.12 6.57
CA LEU A 23 8.76 32.87 7.79
C LEU A 23 10.03 33.72 7.62
N LEU A 24 11.08 33.16 7.02
CA LEU A 24 12.32 33.87 6.74
C LEU A 24 12.10 35.04 5.77
N LEU A 25 11.31 34.84 4.72
CA LEU A 25 10.96 35.89 3.77
C LEU A 25 10.19 37.03 4.45
N LEU A 26 9.22 36.69 5.31
CA LEU A 26 8.47 37.66 6.10
C LEU A 26 9.40 38.47 7.02
N LEU A 27 10.33 37.80 7.70
CA LEU A 27 11.31 38.44 8.57
C LEU A 27 12.24 39.37 7.79
N LEU A 28 12.77 38.92 6.64
CA LEU A 28 13.63 39.72 5.78
C LEU A 28 12.91 40.99 5.29
N LEU A 29 11.65 40.84 4.92
CA LEU A 29 10.86 41.98 4.46
C LEU A 29 10.53 42.95 5.59
N LEU A 30 10.21 42.45 6.78
CA LEU A 30 10.04 43.29 7.97
C LEU A 30 11.34 44.07 8.27
N LEU A 31 12.49 43.39 8.17
CA LEU A 31 13.80 44.01 8.35
C LEU A 31 14.08 45.09 7.30
N LEU A 32 13.61 44.92 6.06
CA LEU A 32 13.73 45.91 4.99
C LEU A 32 12.78 47.10 5.19
N LEU A 33 11.55 46.86 5.66
CA LEU A 33 10.53 47.89 5.85
C LEU A 33 10.80 48.76 7.08
N LEU A 34 11.38 48.18 8.14
CA LEU A 34 11.67 48.87 9.39
C LEU A 34 12.54 50.15 9.23
N PRO A 35 13.70 50.14 8.54
CA PRO A 35 14.49 51.35 8.35
C PRO A 35 13.76 52.38 7.47
N LEU A 36 12.96 51.93 6.50
CA LEU A 36 12.15 52.83 5.67
C LEU A 36 11.11 53.56 6.53
N LEU A 37 10.41 52.83 7.40
CA LEU A 37 9.47 53.38 8.37
C LEU A 37 10.15 54.38 9.32
N LEU A 38 11.33 54.03 9.84
CA LEU A 38 12.11 54.89 10.72
C LEU A 38 12.53 56.19 10.02
N LEU A 39 13.04 56.08 8.78
CA LEU A 39 13.43 57.23 7.96
C LEU A 39 12.24 58.15 7.68
N LEU A 40 11.08 57.55 7.42
CA LEU A 40 9.84 58.26 7.17
C LEU A 40 9.36 59.04 8.39
N LEU A 41 9.39 58.38 9.55
CA LEU A 41 9.07 59.00 10.84
C LEU A 41 10.04 60.14 11.17
N LEU A 42 11.33 59.94 10.92
CA LEU A 42 12.36 60.95 11.12
C LEU A 42 12.14 62.17 10.21
N LEU A 43 11.81 61.96 8.93
CA LEU A 43 11.50 63.03 7.98
C LEU A 43 10.28 63.83 8.44
N LEU A 44 9.23 63.15 8.91
CA LEU A 44 8.04 63.78 9.45
C LEU A 44 8.37 64.63 10.70
N LEU A 45 9.16 64.07 11.62
CA LEU A 45 9.61 64.77 12.83
C LEU A 45 10.44 66.01 12.49
N LEU A 46 11.36 65.89 11.52
CA LEU A 46 12.19 67.01 11.06
C LEU A 46 11.33 68.12 10.44
N LEU A 47 10.33 67.75 9.64
CA LEU A 47 9.40 68.70 9.03
C LEU A 47 8.57 69.42 10.09
N LEU A 48 8.06 68.70 11.09
CA LEU A 48 7.35 69.29 12.23
C LEU A 48 8.24 70.24 13.03
N LEU A 49 9.48 69.84 13.32
CA LEU A 49 10.46 70.66 14.03
C LEU A 49 10.78 71.94 13.25
N LEU A 50 10.92 71.84 11.92
CA LEU A 50 11.15 73.00 11.05
C LEU A 50 9.98 73.99 11.13
N VAL A 51 8.74 73.50 11.08
CA VAL A 51 7.53 74.32 11.22
C VAL A 51 7.48 75.00 12.60
N LEU A 52 7.81 74.26 13.67
CA LEU A 52 7.86 74.79 15.02
C LEU A 52 8.97 75.85 15.17
N LEU A 53 10.17 75.58 14.66
CA LEU A 53 11.30 76.50 14.69
C LEU A 53 10.98 77.78 13.93
N LEU A 54 10.35 77.67 12.75
CA LEU A 54 9.86 78.83 12.00
C LEU A 54 8.92 79.66 12.88
N LEU A 55 7.96 79.02 13.56
CA LEU A 55 7.00 79.71 14.43
C LEU A 55 7.66 80.42 15.62
N VAL A 56 8.71 79.84 16.20
CA VAL A 56 9.46 80.43 17.34
C VAL A 56 10.37 81.58 16.90
N LEU A 57 11.01 81.48 15.73
CA LEU A 57 11.96 82.48 15.23
C LEU A 57 11.29 83.72 14.62
N LEU A 58 9.97 83.73 14.42
CA LEU A 58 9.27 84.90 13.91
C LEU A 58 9.14 85.99 15.00
N PRO A 59 9.62 87.23 14.75
CA PRO A 59 9.44 88.33 15.70
C PRO A 59 7.95 88.69 15.81
N PRO A 60 7.42 88.97 17.02
CA PRO A 60 6.05 89.43 17.19
C PRO A 60 5.94 90.95 16.85
N PRO A 61 5.03 91.38 15.95
CA PRO A 61 4.06 90.58 15.19
C PRO A 61 4.67 89.96 13.91
N PRO A 62 4.33 88.70 13.58
CA PRO A 62 4.84 88.02 12.40
C PRO A 62 4.42 88.75 11.11
N PRO A 63 5.31 88.91 10.12
CA PRO A 63 4.94 89.54 8.86
C PRO A 63 3.84 88.73 8.14
N PRO A 64 2.83 89.39 7.56
CA PRO A 64 1.63 88.73 7.03
C PRO A 64 1.92 87.71 5.92
N ARG A 65 3.03 87.88 5.18
CA ARG A 65 3.47 86.94 4.14
C ARG A 65 3.89 85.59 4.70
N LEU A 66 4.54 85.56 5.87
CA LEU A 66 4.96 84.30 6.51
C LEU A 66 3.78 83.59 7.17
N LEU A 67 2.83 84.35 7.72
CA LEU A 67 1.55 83.78 8.18
C LEU A 67 0.79 83.10 7.05
N LEU A 68 0.73 83.71 5.86
CA LEU A 68 0.08 83.12 4.69
C LEU A 68 0.79 81.85 4.22
N LEU A 69 2.14 81.83 4.24
CA LEU A 69 2.92 80.63 3.91
C LEU A 69 2.68 79.52 4.92
N LEU A 70 2.69 79.82 6.22
CA LEU A 70 2.39 78.85 7.27
C LEU A 70 0.97 78.29 7.14
N LEU A 71 0.00 79.17 6.87
CA LEU A 71 -1.40 78.81 6.64
C LEU A 71 -1.57 77.88 5.42
N LEU A 72 -0.73 78.03 4.40
CA LEU A 72 -0.73 77.17 3.21
C LEU A 72 0.05 75.86 3.41
N LEU A 73 1.12 75.89 4.21
CA LEU A 73 1.98 74.74 4.46
C LEU A 73 1.36 73.74 5.45
N LEU A 74 0.64 74.21 6.46
CA LEU A 74 -0.05 73.35 7.43
C LEU A 74 -1.06 72.36 6.79
N PRO A 75 -1.99 72.78 5.92
CA PRO A 75 -2.91 71.85 5.25
C PRO A 75 -2.19 70.94 4.26
N LEU A 76 -1.10 71.40 3.63
CA LEU A 76 -0.28 70.56 2.77
C LEU A 76 0.38 69.43 3.57
N LEU A 77 0.93 69.75 4.74
CA LEU A 77 1.49 68.77 5.67
C LEU A 77 0.41 67.77 6.14
N LEU A 78 -0.76 68.29 6.49
CA LEU A 78 -1.91 67.48 6.92
C LEU A 78 -2.39 66.53 5.81
N LEU A 79 -2.28 66.93 4.52
CA LEU A 79 -2.61 66.09 3.37
C LEU A 79 -1.49 65.08 3.03
N LEU A 80 -0.23 65.48 3.17
CA LEU A 80 0.92 64.64 2.85
C LEU A 80 1.04 63.44 3.81
N LEU A 81 0.78 63.66 5.10
CA LEU A 81 0.87 62.63 6.13
C LEU A 81 0.01 61.38 5.84
N PRO A 82 -1.30 61.48 5.56
CA PRO A 82 -2.12 60.31 5.23
C PRO A 82 -1.73 59.69 3.89
N LEU A 83 -1.28 60.47 2.89
CA LEU A 83 -0.82 59.93 1.61
C LEU A 83 0.42 59.04 1.79
N LEU A 84 1.34 59.50 2.63
CA LEU A 84 2.59 58.84 2.93
C LEU A 84 2.37 57.60 3.83
N LEU A 85 1.41 57.67 4.76
CA LEU A 85 0.93 56.51 5.49
C LEU A 85 0.30 55.47 4.54
N LEU A 86 -0.54 55.91 3.59
CA LEU A 86 -1.15 55.04 2.59
C LEU A 86 -0.11 54.37 1.70
N LEU A 87 0.91 55.12 1.26
CA LEU A 87 2.02 54.60 0.47
C LEU A 87 2.79 53.50 1.20
N LEU A 88 2.92 53.61 2.52
CA LEU A 88 3.53 52.59 3.37
C LEU A 88 2.57 51.40 3.63
N LEU A 89 1.28 51.67 3.83
CA LEU A 89 0.28 50.63 4.12
C LEU A 89 0.04 49.73 2.91
N LEU A 90 0.06 50.28 1.70
CA LEU A 90 -0.22 49.55 0.47
C LEU A 90 0.70 48.33 0.23
N PRO A 91 2.05 48.43 0.30
CA PRO A 91 2.91 47.27 0.17
C PRO A 91 2.73 46.26 1.31
N LEU A 92 2.42 46.72 2.52
CA LEU A 92 2.11 45.84 3.65
C LEU A 92 0.81 45.04 3.42
N LEU A 93 -0.23 45.70 2.91
CA LEU A 93 -1.50 45.06 2.56
C LEU A 93 -1.32 44.06 1.41
N LEU A 94 -0.58 44.44 0.37
CA LEU A 94 -0.26 43.56 -0.76
C LEU A 94 0.49 42.32 -0.28
N LEU A 95 1.46 42.49 0.61
CA LEU A 95 2.19 41.39 1.22
C LEU A 95 1.25 40.48 2.02
N LEU A 96 0.40 41.04 2.86
CA LEU A 96 -0.55 40.27 3.65
C LEU A 96 -1.47 39.44 2.75
N LEU A 97 -1.94 40.04 1.66
CA LEU A 97 -2.74 39.35 0.65
C LEU A 97 -1.96 38.21 -0.01
N LEU A 98 -0.70 38.44 -0.39
CA LEU A 98 0.17 37.42 -0.96
C LEU A 98 0.41 36.27 0.03
N LEU A 99 0.64 36.58 1.30
CA LEU A 99 0.80 35.60 2.38
C LEU A 99 -0.47 34.76 2.55
N LEU A 100 -1.63 35.40 2.55
CA LEU A 100 -2.93 34.72 2.64
C LEU A 100 -3.17 33.81 1.43
N LEU A 101 -2.86 34.29 0.22
CA LEU A 101 -2.99 33.49 -1.00
C LEU A 101 -2.07 32.27 -0.96
N LEU A 102 -0.82 32.44 -0.51
CA LEU A 102 0.12 31.34 -0.37
C LEU A 102 -0.35 30.34 0.69
N LEU A 103 -0.88 30.81 1.82
CA LEU A 103 -1.45 29.94 2.85
C LEU A 103 -2.65 29.15 2.32
N LEU A 104 -3.52 29.80 1.53
CA LEU A 104 -4.65 29.13 0.88
C LEU A 104 -4.17 28.07 -0.11
N LEU A 105 -3.14 28.37 -0.91
CA LEU A 105 -2.52 27.41 -1.83
C LEU A 105 -1.92 26.22 -1.06
N LEU A 106 -1.26 26.48 0.07
CA LEU A 106 -0.71 25.46 0.95
C LEU A 106 -1.81 24.54 1.49
N LEU A 107 -2.91 25.13 1.95
CA LEU A 107 -4.07 24.38 2.44
C LEU A 107 -4.69 23.52 1.33
N LEU A 108 -4.83 24.06 0.12
CA LEU A 108 -5.34 23.34 -1.04
C LEU A 108 -4.43 22.16 -1.39
N LEU A 109 -3.11 22.36 -1.37
CA LEU A 109 -2.13 21.31 -1.61
C LEU A 109 -2.23 20.20 -0.56
N LEU A 110 -2.38 20.57 0.71
CA LEU A 110 -2.57 19.62 1.81
C LEU A 110 -3.87 18.82 1.64
N LEU A 111 -4.97 19.47 1.24
CA LEU A 111 -6.24 18.81 0.97
C LEU A 111 -6.12 17.82 -0.19
N LEU A 112 -5.47 18.23 -1.29
CA LEU A 112 -5.23 17.37 -2.45
C LEU A 112 -4.41 16.14 -2.06
N LEU A 113 -3.38 16.32 -1.24
CA LEU A 113 -2.58 15.22 -0.73
C LEU A 113 -3.43 14.27 0.11
N LEU A 114 -4.25 14.79 1.03
CA LEU A 114 -5.11 13.97 1.86
C LEU A 114 -6.07 13.13 1.01
N LEU A 115 -6.63 13.74 -0.04
CA LEU A 115 -7.48 13.05 -1.01
C LEU A 115 -6.72 11.94 -1.75
N LEU A 116 -5.49 12.21 -2.18
CA LEU A 116 -4.64 11.21 -2.84
C LEU A 116 -4.31 10.04 -1.91
N LEU A 117 -4.02 10.33 -0.64
CA LEU A 117 -3.77 9.31 0.38
C LEU A 117 -5.01 8.45 0.61
N LEU A 118 -6.19 9.07 0.70
CA LEU A 118 -7.46 8.37 0.83
C LEU A 118 -7.73 7.46 -0.38
N LEU A 119 -7.50 7.96 -1.60
CA LEU A 119 -7.65 7.19 -2.82
C LEU A 119 -6.70 5.97 -2.84
N LEU A 120 -5.45 6.17 -2.44
CA LEU A 120 -4.47 5.08 -2.35
C LEU A 120 -4.89 4.03 -1.32
N LEU A 121 -5.40 4.45 -0.16
CA LEU A 121 -5.93 3.56 0.86
C LEU A 121 -7.11 2.74 0.33
N LEU A 122 -8.03 3.39 -0.38
CA LEU A 122 -9.17 2.73 -1.02
C LEU A 122 -8.71 1.70 -2.06
N LEU A 123 -7.73 2.04 -2.90
CA LEU A 123 -7.14 1.12 -3.87
C LEU A 123 -6.49 -0.09 -3.18
N LEU A 124 -5.77 0.13 -2.09
CA LEU A 124 -5.16 -0.94 -1.31
C LEU A 124 -6.23 -1.87 -0.71
N LEU A 125 -7.33 -1.31 -0.19
CA LEU A 125 -8.46 -2.07 0.33
C LEU A 125 -9.11 -2.91 -0.78
N LEU A 126 -9.32 -2.33 -1.96
CA LEU A 126 -9.85 -3.03 -3.12
C LEU A 126 -8.95 -4.18 -3.56
N LEU A 127 -7.64 -3.95 -3.58
CA LEU A 127 -6.66 -5.00 -3.90
C LEU A 127 -6.69 -6.15 -2.89
N LEU A 128 -6.80 -5.83 -1.60
CA LEU A 128 -6.93 -6.83 -0.54
C LEU A 128 -8.21 -7.67 -0.73
N LEU A 129 -9.33 -7.01 -1.02
CA LEU A 129 -10.61 -7.68 -1.30
C LEU A 129 -10.49 -8.62 -2.52
N LEU A 130 -9.87 -8.15 -3.59
CA LEU A 130 -9.64 -8.95 -4.80
C LEU A 130 -8.77 -10.18 -4.49
N LEU A 131 -7.71 -10.01 -3.70
CA LEU A 131 -6.83 -11.10 -3.29
C LEU A 131 -7.60 -12.14 -2.45
N GLN A 132 -8.46 -11.69 -1.54
CA GLN A 132 -9.29 -12.58 -0.73
C GLN A 132 -10.30 -13.35 -1.59
N LEU A 133 -10.90 -12.69 -2.60
CA LEU A 133 -11.79 -13.34 -3.56
C LEU A 133 -11.03 -14.39 -4.38
N LEU A 134 -9.82 -14.08 -4.84
CA LEU A 134 -8.98 -15.02 -5.58
C LEU A 134 -8.60 -16.24 -4.72
N LEU A 135 -8.26 -16.03 -3.45
CA LEU A 135 -7.97 -17.10 -2.51
C LEU A 135 -9.20 -17.99 -2.29
N LEU A 136 -10.39 -17.40 -2.16
CA LEU A 136 -11.64 -18.15 -2.03
C LEU A 136 -11.92 -18.98 -3.29
N LEU A 137 -11.70 -18.41 -4.48
CA LEU A 137 -11.85 -19.13 -5.75
C LEU A 137 -10.85 -20.29 -5.86
N LEU A 138 -9.60 -20.08 -5.45
CA LEU A 138 -8.58 -21.15 -5.43
C LEU A 138 -8.98 -22.27 -4.45
N LEU A 139 -9.49 -21.93 -3.27
CA LEU A 139 -9.98 -22.91 -2.30
C LEU A 139 -11.17 -23.71 -2.87
N LEU A 140 -12.10 -23.04 -3.53
CA LEU A 140 -13.23 -23.70 -4.20
C LEU A 140 -12.75 -24.65 -5.30
N LEU A 141 -11.78 -24.23 -6.12
CA LEU A 141 -11.17 -25.07 -7.15
C LEU A 141 -10.47 -26.31 -6.54
N LEU A 142 -9.75 -26.12 -5.44
CA LEU A 142 -9.11 -27.22 -4.71
C LEU A 142 -10.14 -28.20 -4.15
N LEU A 143 -11.24 -27.69 -3.58
CA LEU A 143 -12.35 -28.51 -3.09
C LEU A 143 -12.99 -29.32 -4.24
N LEU A 144 -13.20 -28.70 -5.39
CA LEU A 144 -13.73 -29.36 -6.58
C LEU A 144 -12.79 -30.46 -7.08
N LEU A 145 -11.48 -30.19 -7.10
CA LEU A 145 -10.47 -31.19 -7.46
C LEU A 145 -10.48 -32.37 -6.48
N LEU A 146 -10.58 -32.11 -5.18
CA LEU A 146 -10.67 -33.15 -4.16
C LEU A 146 -11.94 -34.00 -4.35
N LEU A 147 -13.08 -33.36 -4.66
CA LEU A 147 -14.34 -34.06 -4.95
C LEU A 147 -14.20 -34.95 -6.19
N LEU A 148 -13.55 -34.46 -7.25
CA LEU A 148 -13.30 -35.23 -8.47
C LEU A 148 -12.40 -36.45 -8.20
N LEU A 149 -11.33 -36.26 -7.42
CA LEU A 149 -10.45 -37.35 -7.00
C LEU A 149 -11.20 -38.38 -6.15
N HIS A 150 -12.03 -37.92 -5.22
CA HIS A 150 -12.86 -38.80 -4.40
C HIS A 150 -13.86 -39.60 -5.25
N HIS A 151 -14.51 -38.95 -6.22
CA HIS A 151 -15.41 -39.62 -7.15
C HIS A 151 -14.69 -40.67 -8.01
N HIS A 152 -13.50 -40.33 -8.52
CA HIS A 152 -12.67 -41.26 -9.28
C HIS A 152 -12.26 -42.48 -8.46
N TYR A 153 -11.83 -42.25 -7.20
CA TYR A 153 -11.50 -43.32 -6.27
C TYR A 153 -12.70 -44.23 -5.98
N TYR A 154 -13.87 -43.66 -5.74
CA TYR A 154 -15.10 -44.41 -5.51
C TYR A 154 -15.50 -45.27 -6.73
N TYR A 155 -15.42 -44.70 -7.94
CA TYR A 155 -15.68 -45.43 -9.18
C TYR A 155 -14.73 -46.63 -9.36
N TYR A 156 -13.44 -46.43 -9.10
CA TYR A 156 -12.44 -47.50 -9.16
C TYR A 156 -12.75 -48.63 -8.18
N TYR A 157 -13.11 -48.28 -6.95
CA TYR A 157 -13.50 -49.25 -5.92
C TYR A 157 -14.71 -50.07 -6.36
N TYR A 158 -15.75 -49.41 -6.87
CA TYR A 158 -16.95 -50.08 -7.35
C TYR A 158 -16.64 -51.07 -8.50
N TYR A 159 -15.84 -50.64 -9.47
CA TYR A 159 -15.40 -51.50 -10.57
C TYR A 159 -14.67 -52.77 -10.09
N TYR A 160 -13.81 -52.63 -9.08
CA TYR A 160 -13.10 -53.76 -8.48
C TYR A 160 -14.06 -54.77 -7.81
N TYR A 161 -15.10 -54.29 -7.13
CA TYR A 161 -16.10 -55.17 -6.49
C TYR A 161 -16.97 -55.93 -7.50
N TYR A 162 -17.35 -55.30 -8.62
CA TYR A 162 -18.14 -55.96 -9.66
C TYR A 162 -17.34 -57.00 -10.46
N THR A 163 -16.06 -56.73 -10.70
CA THR A 163 -15.18 -57.68 -11.40
C THR A 163 -14.84 -58.91 -10.55
N THR A 164 -14.73 -58.77 -9.23
CA THR A 164 -14.49 -59.90 -8.31
C THR A 164 -15.72 -60.76 -8.05
N THR A 165 -16.93 -60.21 -8.11
CA THR A 165 -18.18 -60.99 -7.94
C THR A 165 -18.54 -61.81 -9.18
N THR A 166 -18.24 -61.33 -10.39
CA THR A 166 -18.49 -62.08 -11.64
C THR A 166 -17.59 -63.30 -11.81
N THR A 167 -16.34 -63.26 -11.32
CA THR A 167 -15.44 -64.44 -11.36
C THR A 167 -15.92 -65.56 -10.42
N ILE A 168 -16.42 -65.25 -9.23
CA ILE A 168 -16.89 -66.26 -8.26
C ILE A 168 -18.13 -67.01 -8.77
N HIS A 169 -19.02 -66.34 -9.51
CA HIS A 169 -20.24 -67.01 -9.99
C HIS A 169 -19.98 -67.96 -11.16
N SER A 170 -18.87 -67.78 -11.87
CA SER A 170 -18.42 -68.64 -12.97
C SER A 170 -17.91 -70.01 -12.49
N ASP A 171 -17.35 -70.08 -11.29
CA ASP A 171 -16.79 -71.33 -10.75
C ASP A 171 -17.83 -72.24 -10.09
N LYS A 172 -19.00 -71.72 -9.70
CA LYS A 172 -20.09 -72.59 -9.19
C LYS A 172 -20.74 -73.46 -10.26
N LYS A 173 -20.51 -73.20 -11.56
CA LYS A 173 -20.98 -74.07 -12.64
C LYS A 173 -19.93 -75.10 -13.09
N ARG A 174 -18.85 -75.30 -12.32
CA ARG A 174 -17.80 -76.29 -12.60
C ARG A 174 -17.48 -77.18 -11.40
N ILE A 175 -18.48 -77.54 -10.59
CA ILE A 175 -18.36 -78.51 -9.48
C ILE A 175 -19.23 -79.78 -9.72
N HIS A 176 -19.79 -79.94 -10.91
CA HIS A 176 -20.17 -81.26 -11.41
C HIS A 176 -19.28 -81.59 -12.59
N THR A 177 -18.67 -82.78 -12.57
CA THR A 177 -17.75 -83.33 -13.58
C THR A 177 -16.26 -83.05 -13.32
N MET A 178 -15.70 -83.59 -12.24
CA MET A 178 -14.41 -84.31 -12.29
C MET A 178 -14.36 -85.31 -11.12
N ALA A 179 -15.04 -86.44 -11.31
CA ALA A 179 -14.71 -87.67 -10.60
C ALA A 179 -13.56 -88.37 -11.33
N ALA A 180 -12.57 -88.79 -10.54
CA ALA A 180 -11.63 -89.85 -10.82
C ALA A 180 -10.78 -89.73 -12.10
N THR A 181 -9.53 -89.28 -11.94
CA THR A 181 -8.41 -90.18 -12.29
C THR A 181 -7.15 -89.78 -11.52
N THR A 182 -6.73 -90.74 -10.69
CA THR A 182 -5.48 -90.79 -9.96
C THR A 182 -4.32 -91.05 -10.91
N THR A 183 -3.30 -90.19 -10.90
CA THR A 183 -1.93 -90.64 -11.22
C THR A 183 -0.90 -89.74 -10.52
N TYR A 184 -0.24 -90.33 -9.53
CA TYR A 184 1.12 -90.08 -9.01
C TYR A 184 1.89 -88.87 -9.60
N SER A 185 2.26 -87.86 -8.80
CA SER A 185 3.53 -87.77 -8.01
C SER A 185 4.53 -86.79 -8.68
N PRO A 186 5.55 -86.19 -8.01
CA PRO A 186 5.73 -85.85 -6.59
C PRO A 186 6.12 -84.36 -6.33
N TYR A 187 5.96 -83.93 -5.07
CA TYR A 187 6.64 -82.83 -4.36
C TYR A 187 6.97 -81.52 -5.12
N ARG A 188 6.29 -80.42 -4.78
CA ARG A 188 6.95 -79.27 -4.10
C ARG A 188 5.97 -78.20 -3.67
N GLY A 189 6.02 -77.88 -2.38
CA GLY A 189 5.17 -76.90 -1.74
C GLY A 189 5.37 -75.50 -2.30
N ALA A 190 4.27 -74.84 -2.60
CA ALA A 190 4.21 -73.40 -2.69
C ALA A 190 3.31 -72.94 -1.54
N CYS A 191 3.90 -72.24 -0.57
CA CYS A 191 3.19 -71.61 0.53
C CYS A 191 2.12 -70.68 -0.03
N MET A 192 0.85 -70.95 0.28
CA MET A 192 -0.22 -69.98 0.04
C MET A 192 -0.04 -68.79 0.98
N PHE A 193 0.67 -67.77 0.52
CA PHE A 193 0.57 -66.43 1.09
C PHE A 193 -0.79 -65.86 0.69
N TYR A 194 -1.78 -66.01 1.57
CA TYR A 194 -2.95 -65.14 1.51
C TYR A 194 -2.44 -63.71 1.70
N LYS A 195 -2.40 -62.98 0.59
CA LYS A 195 -2.11 -61.54 0.57
C LYS A 195 -3.30 -60.84 1.23
N GLN A 196 -3.30 -60.77 2.57
CA GLN A 196 -4.24 -59.92 3.28
C GLN A 196 -3.96 -58.46 2.87
N PRO A 197 -4.98 -57.67 2.56
CA PRO A 197 -4.80 -56.25 2.29
C PRO A 197 -4.26 -55.58 3.56
N LEU A 198 -3.00 -55.16 3.46
CA LEU A 198 -2.23 -54.39 4.44
C LEU A 198 -3.06 -53.23 5.02
N PHE A 199 -3.49 -53.40 6.27
CA PHE A 199 -3.70 -52.30 7.21
C PHE A 199 -3.33 -52.76 8.62
N LEU A 200 -2.04 -53.02 8.86
CA LEU A 200 -1.31 -52.64 10.07
C LEU A 200 0.14 -53.14 10.00
N TRP A 201 1.06 -52.28 10.43
CA TRP A 201 2.48 -52.58 10.61
C TRP A 201 2.68 -53.62 11.73
N ASP A 202 3.43 -54.71 11.48
CA ASP A 202 4.72 -55.00 12.14
C ASP A 202 5.33 -56.37 11.77
N PHE A 203 6.65 -56.32 11.54
CA PHE A 203 7.72 -57.32 11.75
C PHE A 203 7.68 -58.77 11.18
N ASN A 204 8.66 -58.99 10.28
CA ASN A 204 9.69 -60.04 10.29
C ASN A 204 9.26 -61.51 10.42
N GLN A 205 9.22 -62.26 9.30
CA GLN A 205 9.60 -63.69 9.28
C GLN A 205 10.23 -64.13 7.93
N ASN A 206 11.42 -64.74 8.05
CA ASN A 206 12.16 -65.54 7.06
C ASN A 206 11.32 -66.68 6.46
N CYS A 207 11.52 -67.00 5.18
CA CYS A 207 11.15 -68.31 4.60
C CYS A 207 12.11 -68.75 3.47
N SER A 208 12.52 -70.02 3.53
CA SER A 208 13.52 -70.71 2.69
C SER A 208 12.90 -71.85 1.85
N CYS A 209 13.67 -72.33 0.84
CA CYS A 209 13.68 -73.68 0.16
C CYS A 209 12.92 -73.84 -1.19
N LEU A 210 13.33 -74.62 -2.22
CA LEU A 210 14.49 -75.50 -2.63
C LEU A 210 14.31 -75.84 -4.17
N SER A 211 15.18 -76.57 -4.94
CA SER A 211 15.11 -76.96 -6.44
C SER A 211 15.39 -78.49 -6.76
N PRO A 212 14.90 -79.19 -7.86
CA PRO A 212 15.79 -80.08 -8.70
C PRO A 212 15.30 -80.45 -10.17
N THR A 213 16.11 -80.33 -11.24
CA THR A 213 16.93 -81.32 -12.02
C THR A 213 16.30 -82.55 -12.75
N HIS A 214 16.24 -82.47 -14.11
CA HIS A 214 16.70 -83.40 -15.21
C HIS A 214 16.06 -84.78 -15.63
N ILE A 215 15.75 -84.88 -16.96
CA ILE A 215 16.00 -85.94 -18.02
C ILE A 215 15.05 -87.14 -18.27
N PHE A 216 14.63 -87.32 -19.55
CA PHE A 216 14.47 -88.65 -20.21
C PHE A 216 14.74 -88.58 -21.74
N ARG A 217 15.47 -89.56 -22.30
CA ARG A 217 15.70 -89.82 -23.75
C ARG A 217 14.91 -91.07 -24.19
N SER A 218 14.41 -91.14 -25.43
CA SER A 218 14.62 -92.27 -26.38
C SER A 218 13.96 -92.04 -27.76
N PRO A 219 14.53 -92.53 -28.89
CA PRO A 219 13.98 -92.45 -30.25
C PRO A 219 13.50 -93.80 -30.85
N VAL A 220 12.97 -93.76 -32.10
CA VAL A 220 13.04 -94.74 -33.21
C VAL A 220 11.71 -95.29 -33.80
N MET A 221 11.50 -94.89 -35.07
CA MET A 221 11.01 -95.57 -36.30
C MET A 221 9.90 -96.64 -36.28
N LYS A 222 8.92 -96.46 -37.18
CA LYS A 222 8.87 -97.12 -38.51
C LYS A 222 8.20 -96.21 -39.52
#